data_AF-A0A533YAU9-F1
#
_entry.id   AF-A0A533YAU9-F1
#
_cell.length_a   1.000
_cell.length_b   1.000
_cell.length_c   1.000
_cell.angle_alpha   90.00
_cell.angle_beta   90.00
_cell.angle_gamma   90.00
#
_symmetry.space_group_name_H-M   'P 1'
#
loop_
_entity.id
_entity.type
_entity.pdbx_description
1 polymer ?
#
loop_
_entity_poly.entity_id
_entity_poly.type
_entity_poly.pdbx_seq_one_letter_code
_entity_poly.pdbx_strand_id
1 'polypeptide(L)'
;GNGTSTGGVTGPRQTWTLSPQVQPNVPYSVIYQEYYRPEYYRWDAEAEAAYLSISADSVSGDKFISYDDENSCRHKVAYARDKGIAGVFIWELGGGFLPEGYPERDRLLQSVKKATGGGGIRIFAAEPSGYSLRQNYPNPFNPTTTIDYELPVESNVILKVFDGSGRQVARLVSGSQSAGNHRVQWDAGRLASGAYSYRLESTDVTNPARTFTQTKRAVFLK
;
A
#
# COMPACT_ATOMS: atom_id res chain seq x y z
N GLY A 1 41.78 17.41 -0.05
CA GLY A 1 42.65 17.25 1.14
C GLY A 1 42.26 15.97 1.84
N ASN A 2 43.16 15.27 2.53
CA ASN A 2 42.83 14.04 3.26
C ASN A 2 42.03 14.37 4.52
N GLY A 3 40.70 14.28 4.46
CA GLY A 3 39.78 14.56 5.55
C GLY A 3 38.67 13.51 5.60
N THR A 4 38.40 13.01 6.81
CA THR A 4 37.50 11.89 7.14
C THR A 4 36.10 12.03 6.58
N SER A 5 35.56 10.94 6.03
CA SER A 5 34.15 10.82 5.68
C SER A 5 33.30 11.14 6.91
N THR A 6 32.63 12.29 6.94
CA THR A 6 31.49 12.43 7.84
C THR A 6 30.42 11.51 7.29
N GLY A 7 30.31 10.31 7.88
CA GLY A 7 29.23 9.36 7.65
C GLY A 7 27.90 9.90 8.18
N GLY A 8 27.46 11.04 7.64
CA GLY A 8 26.14 11.60 7.81
C GLY A 8 25.31 11.32 6.56
N VAL A 9 24.03 11.02 6.75
CA VAL A 9 23.07 10.61 5.70
C VAL A 9 22.80 11.70 4.63
N THR A 10 23.33 12.92 4.81
CA THR A 10 22.93 14.10 4.03
C THR A 10 24.05 14.78 3.24
N GLY A 11 25.29 14.31 3.35
CA GLY A 11 26.44 14.91 2.66
C GLY A 11 26.98 14.01 1.54
N PRO A 12 27.34 14.55 0.35
CA PRO A 12 28.17 13.82 -0.59
C PRO A 12 29.50 13.44 0.07
N ARG A 13 30.17 12.38 -0.41
CA ARG A 13 31.48 11.92 0.09
C ARG A 13 32.57 12.95 -0.21
N GLN A 14 32.62 14.01 0.58
CA GLN A 14 33.52 15.13 0.36
C GLN A 14 34.70 15.10 1.30
N THR A 15 35.81 15.62 0.78
CA THR A 15 37.03 15.83 1.54
C THR A 15 37.43 17.30 1.40
N TRP A 16 37.70 17.97 2.51
CA TRP A 16 38.05 19.40 2.51
C TRP A 16 39.28 19.68 3.36
N THR A 17 40.04 20.71 2.98
CA THR A 17 41.18 21.21 3.76
C THR A 17 40.74 22.29 4.75
N LEU A 18 39.66 23.01 4.43
CA LEU A 18 38.97 23.97 5.30
C LEU A 18 37.48 23.62 5.30
N SER A 19 36.83 23.61 6.46
CA SER A 19 35.40 23.27 6.55
C SER A 19 34.55 24.21 5.69
N PRO A 20 33.64 23.67 4.86
CA PRO A 20 32.76 24.50 4.04
C PRO A 20 31.82 25.30 4.94
N GLN A 21 31.44 26.49 4.47
CA GLN A 21 30.31 27.22 5.04
C GLN A 21 29.02 26.58 4.51
N VAL A 22 28.12 26.19 5.42
CA VAL A 22 26.88 25.48 5.07
C VAL A 22 25.70 26.43 5.20
N GLN A 23 24.92 26.55 4.12
CA GLN A 23 23.60 27.17 4.15
C GLN A 23 22.53 26.06 4.18
N PRO A 24 21.87 25.81 5.33
CA PRO A 24 20.83 24.80 5.42
C PRO A 24 19.50 25.30 4.84
N ASN A 25 18.56 24.38 4.64
CA ASN A 25 17.14 24.64 4.33
C ASN A 25 16.89 25.44 3.04
N VAL A 26 17.68 25.22 1.99
CA VAL A 26 17.37 25.76 0.65
C VAL A 26 16.24 24.93 0.04
N PRO A 27 15.05 25.50 -0.26
CA PRO A 27 13.93 24.74 -0.82
C PRO A 27 14.25 24.18 -2.21
N TYR A 28 13.72 23.00 -2.54
CA TYR A 28 13.85 22.43 -3.89
C TYR A 28 13.38 23.41 -4.97
N SER A 29 12.32 24.15 -4.73
CA SER A 29 11.82 25.16 -5.66
C SER A 29 12.85 26.25 -5.95
N VAL A 30 13.62 26.69 -4.95
CA VAL A 30 14.72 27.66 -5.11
C VAL A 30 15.90 27.02 -5.85
N ILE A 31 16.30 25.81 -5.44
CA ILE A 31 17.38 25.06 -6.11
C ILE A 31 17.08 24.93 -7.61
N TYR A 32 15.86 24.54 -7.95
CA TYR A 32 15.45 24.32 -9.32
C TYR A 32 15.39 25.61 -10.15
N GLN A 33 14.90 26.72 -9.58
CA GLN A 33 14.73 27.98 -10.30
C GLN A 33 16.05 28.74 -10.47
N GLU A 34 16.84 28.83 -9.39
CA GLU A 34 17.98 29.75 -9.35
C GLU A 34 19.28 29.05 -9.74
N TYR A 35 19.46 27.79 -9.31
CA TYR A 35 20.77 27.11 -9.37
C TYR A 35 20.85 25.99 -10.41
N TYR A 36 19.75 25.27 -10.64
CA TYR A 36 19.77 24.10 -11.53
C TYR A 36 20.15 24.50 -12.96
N ARG A 37 21.22 23.91 -13.45
CA ARG A 37 21.64 23.92 -14.85
C ARG A 37 22.11 22.51 -15.20
N PRO A 38 21.78 21.97 -16.39
CA PRO A 38 22.19 20.62 -16.78
C PRO A 38 23.70 20.38 -16.65
N GLU A 39 24.51 21.39 -16.93
CA GLU A 39 25.98 21.36 -16.81
C GLU A 39 26.49 21.26 -15.37
N TYR A 40 25.70 21.67 -14.37
CA TYR A 40 26.04 21.57 -12.96
C TYR A 40 25.56 20.27 -12.33
N TYR A 41 24.58 19.60 -12.93
CA TYR A 41 24.00 18.37 -12.40
C TYR A 41 25.04 17.25 -12.34
N ARG A 42 25.09 16.57 -11.20
CA ARG A 42 25.89 15.38 -10.96
C ARG A 42 25.08 14.36 -10.18
N TRP A 43 25.43 13.09 -10.37
CA TRP A 43 24.83 11.96 -9.68
C TRP A 43 25.91 11.16 -8.95
N ASP A 44 25.74 10.98 -7.65
CA ASP A 44 26.55 10.06 -6.86
C ASP A 44 25.86 8.68 -6.87
N ALA A 45 26.44 7.73 -7.60
CA ALA A 45 25.88 6.39 -7.75
C ALA A 45 26.00 5.53 -6.49
N GLU A 46 26.93 5.85 -5.58
CA GLU A 46 27.09 5.11 -4.33
C GLU A 46 26.13 5.62 -3.25
N ALA A 47 25.88 6.93 -3.23
CA ALA A 47 24.93 7.56 -2.32
C ALA A 47 23.49 7.57 -2.87
N GLU A 48 23.30 7.28 -4.16
CA GLU A 48 22.04 7.44 -4.90
C GLU A 48 21.43 8.84 -4.72
N ALA A 49 22.28 9.87 -4.81
CA ALA A 49 21.93 11.25 -4.52
C ALA A 49 22.37 12.21 -5.64
N ALA A 50 21.53 13.22 -5.89
CA ALA A 50 21.83 14.29 -6.81
C ALA A 50 22.59 15.42 -6.10
N TYR A 51 23.48 16.08 -6.84
CA TYR A 51 24.09 17.33 -6.40
C TYR A 51 24.39 18.25 -7.58
N LEU A 52 24.47 19.55 -7.31
CA LEU A 52 24.95 20.54 -8.27
C LEU A 52 26.39 20.91 -7.94
N SER A 53 27.30 20.84 -8.92
CA SER A 53 28.64 21.44 -8.84
C SER A 53 28.63 22.78 -9.57
N ILE A 54 28.67 23.89 -8.82
CA ILE A 54 28.42 25.26 -9.32
C ILE A 54 29.72 25.99 -9.65
N SER A 55 30.81 25.72 -8.94
CA SER A 55 32.15 26.21 -9.31
C SER A 55 32.93 25.09 -10.01
N ALA A 56 33.86 25.44 -10.90
CA ALA A 56 34.76 24.46 -11.48
C ALA A 56 35.60 23.78 -10.38
N ASP A 57 35.68 22.46 -10.44
CA ASP A 57 36.40 21.61 -9.50
C ASP A 57 37.84 22.14 -9.32
N SER A 58 38.28 22.38 -8.07
CA SER A 58 39.68 22.62 -7.61
C SER A 58 40.15 24.02 -7.16
N VAL A 59 39.29 25.03 -6.97
CA VAL A 59 39.71 26.33 -6.40
C VAL A 59 39.05 26.67 -5.06
N SER A 60 39.75 27.47 -4.24
CA SER A 60 39.17 28.14 -3.07
C SER A 60 37.88 28.87 -3.47
N GLY A 61 36.75 28.54 -2.84
CA GLY A 61 35.43 29.08 -3.21
C GLY A 61 34.55 28.14 -4.04
N ASP A 62 34.87 26.85 -4.08
CA ASP A 62 33.97 25.82 -4.63
C ASP A 62 32.59 25.83 -3.93
N LYS A 63 31.54 25.69 -4.72
CA LYS A 63 30.13 25.71 -4.28
C LYS A 63 29.43 24.51 -4.87
N PHE A 64 28.80 23.73 -4.01
CA PHE A 64 27.93 22.65 -4.41
C PHE A 64 26.61 22.72 -3.62
N ILE A 65 25.57 22.11 -4.19
CA ILE A 65 24.28 21.94 -3.51
C ILE A 65 23.96 20.45 -3.50
N SER A 66 23.89 19.85 -2.32
CA SER A 66 23.31 18.52 -2.13
C SER A 66 21.80 18.64 -2.01
N TYR A 67 21.04 17.84 -2.75
CA TYR A 67 19.58 17.92 -2.75
C TYR A 67 18.93 16.61 -3.21
N ASP A 68 17.62 16.52 -3.02
CA ASP A 68 16.80 15.47 -3.62
C ASP A 68 16.14 15.96 -4.91
N ASP A 69 16.29 15.17 -5.98
CA ASP A 69 15.59 15.36 -7.25
C ASP A 69 14.56 14.24 -7.46
N GLU A 70 13.94 14.22 -8.64
CA GLU A 70 12.99 13.16 -8.96
C GLU A 70 13.66 11.78 -8.99
N ASN A 71 14.94 11.69 -9.36
CA ASN A 71 15.67 10.44 -9.44
C ASN A 71 15.97 9.87 -8.05
N SER A 72 16.60 10.65 -7.17
CA SER A 72 16.86 10.24 -5.79
C SER A 72 15.57 9.89 -5.05
N CYS A 73 14.47 10.62 -5.29
CA CYS A 73 13.15 10.27 -4.74
C CYS A 73 12.68 8.87 -5.19
N ARG A 74 12.90 8.48 -6.45
CA ARG A 74 12.55 7.13 -6.93
C ARG A 74 13.39 6.06 -6.24
N HIS A 75 14.70 6.28 -6.10
CA HIS A 75 15.60 5.35 -5.43
C HIS A 75 15.22 5.14 -3.96
N LYS A 76 14.90 6.22 -3.24
CA LYS A 76 14.44 6.15 -1.84
C LYS A 76 13.13 5.37 -1.68
N VAL A 77 12.18 5.56 -2.60
CA VAL A 77 10.92 4.79 -2.59
C VAL A 77 11.18 3.31 -2.90
N ALA A 78 12.05 3.01 -3.88
CA ALA A 78 12.43 1.64 -4.20
C ALA A 78 13.08 0.95 -2.99
N TYR A 79 14.04 1.63 -2.34
CA TYR A 79 14.65 1.15 -1.11
C TYR A 79 13.63 0.86 -0.01
N ALA A 80 12.71 1.79 0.25
CA ALA A 80 11.66 1.60 1.26
C ALA A 80 10.80 0.35 0.96
N ARG A 81 10.38 0.19 -0.30
CA ARG A 81 9.62 -0.98 -0.75
C ARG A 81 10.40 -2.28 -0.56
N ASP A 82 11.66 -2.30 -0.98
CA ASP A 82 12.50 -3.51 -0.94
C ASP A 82 12.83 -3.92 0.51
N LYS A 83 12.76 -2.98 1.45
CA LYS A 83 12.88 -3.22 2.90
C LYS A 83 11.55 -3.52 3.59
N GLY A 84 10.43 -3.55 2.87
CA GLY A 84 9.10 -3.74 3.47
C GLY A 84 8.67 -2.58 4.38
N ILE A 85 9.22 -1.38 4.17
CA ILE A 85 8.83 -0.18 4.90
C ILE A 85 7.49 0.32 4.33
N ALA A 86 6.53 0.58 5.22
CA ALA A 86 5.14 0.82 4.84
C ALA A 86 4.89 2.12 4.03
N GLY A 87 5.85 3.05 4.00
CA GLY A 87 5.69 4.28 3.25
C GLY A 87 6.88 5.23 3.37
N VAL A 88 6.72 6.40 2.76
CA VAL A 88 7.66 7.51 2.80
C VAL A 88 6.96 8.78 3.25
N PHE A 89 7.70 9.68 3.89
CA PHE A 89 7.23 10.98 4.35
C PHE A 89 8.01 12.09 3.64
N ILE A 90 7.34 13.16 3.23
CA ILE A 90 7.96 14.31 2.54
C ILE A 90 7.98 15.49 3.51
N TRP A 91 9.17 16.03 3.77
CA TRP A 91 9.39 17.24 4.56
C TRP A 91 10.10 18.30 3.72
N GLU A 92 9.46 19.37 3.26
CA GLU A 92 8.02 19.65 3.31
C GLU A 92 7.45 19.87 1.91
N LEU A 93 6.13 19.75 1.78
CA LEU A 93 5.45 19.93 0.50
C LEU A 93 5.63 21.34 -0.07
N GLY A 94 5.62 22.37 0.79
CA GLY A 94 5.76 23.77 0.38
C GLY A 94 7.09 24.04 -0.32
N GLY A 95 8.19 23.49 0.19
CA GLY A 95 9.53 23.68 -0.37
C GLY A 95 9.74 23.02 -1.74
N GLY A 96 8.88 22.07 -2.13
CA GLY A 96 8.93 21.38 -3.42
C GLY A 96 8.06 22.00 -4.52
N PHE A 97 7.22 22.98 -4.18
CA PHE A 97 6.21 23.50 -5.10
C PHE A 97 6.73 24.69 -5.93
N LEU A 98 6.77 24.53 -7.24
CA LEU A 98 7.20 25.56 -8.20
C LEU A 98 6.09 26.61 -8.41
N PRO A 99 6.45 27.85 -8.80
CA PRO A 99 5.46 28.88 -9.11
C PRO A 99 4.64 28.53 -10.37
N GLU A 100 3.64 29.36 -10.64
CA GLU A 100 2.80 29.23 -11.83
C GLU A 100 3.64 29.35 -13.12
N GLY A 101 3.22 28.65 -14.18
CA GLY A 101 3.93 28.62 -15.46
C GLY A 101 4.83 27.38 -15.68
N TYR A 102 5.11 26.60 -14.64
CA TYR A 102 5.78 25.30 -14.77
C TYR A 102 4.77 24.19 -15.11
N PRO A 103 5.07 23.28 -16.06
CA PRO A 103 4.14 22.23 -16.49
C PRO A 103 3.85 21.18 -15.41
N GLU A 104 4.82 20.91 -14.53
CA GLU A 104 4.66 20.04 -13.35
C GLU A 104 5.23 20.80 -12.15
N ARG A 105 4.37 21.21 -11.22
CA ARG A 105 4.74 22.13 -10.13
C ARG A 105 5.21 21.42 -8.88
N ASP A 106 4.82 20.17 -8.69
CA ASP A 106 5.07 19.35 -7.51
C ASP A 106 5.92 18.13 -7.87
N ARG A 107 7.01 18.36 -8.61
CA ARG A 107 7.79 17.32 -9.29
C ARG A 107 8.28 16.20 -8.35
N LEU A 108 8.77 16.54 -7.16
CA LEU A 108 9.19 15.56 -6.16
C LEU A 108 8.01 14.71 -5.67
N LEU A 109 6.86 15.34 -5.37
CA LEU A 109 5.64 14.62 -4.98
C LEU A 109 5.15 13.71 -6.10
N GLN A 110 5.17 14.17 -7.35
CA GLN A 110 4.78 13.34 -8.49
C GLN A 110 5.75 12.19 -8.70
N SER A 111 7.05 12.39 -8.47
CA SER A 111 8.04 11.31 -8.53
C SER A 111 7.75 10.24 -7.47
N VAL A 112 7.53 10.66 -6.22
CA VAL A 112 7.16 9.74 -5.12
C VAL A 112 5.83 9.03 -5.43
N LYS A 113 4.82 9.75 -5.91
CA LYS A 113 3.52 9.18 -6.32
C LYS A 113 3.67 8.14 -7.42
N LYS A 114 4.47 8.42 -8.46
CA LYS A 114 4.74 7.49 -9.56
C LYS A 114 5.50 6.25 -9.04
N ALA A 115 6.53 6.45 -8.23
CA ALA A 115 7.36 5.38 -7.67
C ALA A 115 6.60 4.46 -6.70
N THR A 116 5.61 5.00 -5.99
CA THR A 116 4.70 4.23 -5.10
C THR A 116 3.60 3.48 -5.87
N GLY A 117 3.60 3.52 -7.20
CA GLY A 117 2.63 2.80 -8.04
C GLY A 117 1.45 3.64 -8.52
N GLY A 118 1.55 4.97 -8.43
CA GLY A 118 0.52 5.93 -8.79
C GLY A 118 -0.60 5.91 -7.76
N GLY A 119 -0.67 6.92 -6.89
CA GLY A 119 -1.66 7.07 -5.81
C GLY A 119 -3.13 7.15 -6.27
N GLY A 120 -3.62 6.10 -6.92
CA GLY A 120 -5.00 5.66 -6.77
C GLY A 120 -5.08 4.82 -5.51
N ILE A 121 -6.24 4.85 -4.85
CA ILE A 121 -6.61 3.79 -3.93
C ILE A 121 -6.55 2.51 -4.75
N ARG A 122 -5.45 1.75 -4.64
CA ARG A 122 -5.50 0.34 -4.98
C ARG A 122 -6.39 -0.24 -3.90
N ILE A 123 -7.68 -0.34 -4.21
CA ILE A 123 -8.51 -1.37 -3.60
C ILE A 123 -7.85 -2.65 -4.11
N PHE A 124 -6.79 -3.08 -3.43
CA PHE A 124 -6.60 -4.49 -3.24
C PHE A 124 -7.90 -4.87 -2.56
N ALA A 125 -8.90 -5.31 -3.32
CA ALA A 125 -9.85 -6.26 -2.78
C ALA A 125 -8.90 -7.31 -2.25
N ALA A 126 -8.70 -7.33 -0.93
CA ALA A 126 -7.75 -8.23 -0.32
C ALA A 126 -8.20 -9.59 -0.83
N GLU A 127 -7.46 -10.14 -1.79
CA GLU A 127 -7.71 -11.47 -2.30
C GLU A 127 -7.73 -12.31 -1.04
N PRO A 128 -8.84 -13.00 -0.74
CA PRO A 128 -8.96 -13.68 0.53
C PRO A 128 -7.72 -14.52 0.77
N SER A 129 -7.02 -14.26 1.88
CA SER A 129 -5.78 -14.99 2.19
C SER A 129 -6.07 -16.46 2.52
N GLY A 130 -7.34 -16.81 2.72
CA GLY A 130 -7.81 -18.17 2.92
C GLY A 130 -9.33 -18.26 2.82
N TYR A 131 -9.85 -19.47 3.00
CA TYR A 131 -11.28 -19.70 3.13
C TYR A 131 -11.77 -19.22 4.50
N SER A 132 -12.91 -18.53 4.55
CA SER A 132 -13.51 -18.14 5.82
C SER A 132 -15.04 -18.06 5.72
N LEU A 133 -15.74 -18.45 6.79
CA LEU A 133 -17.17 -18.22 6.98
C LEU A 133 -17.35 -17.28 8.18
N ARG A 134 -17.87 -16.08 7.93
CA ARG A 134 -18.05 -15.05 8.96
C ARG A 134 -19.31 -15.30 9.77
N GLN A 135 -19.36 -14.71 10.95
CA GLN A 135 -20.57 -14.72 11.77
C GLN A 135 -21.66 -13.89 11.09
N ASN A 136 -22.88 -14.42 11.04
CA ASN A 136 -24.02 -13.74 10.46
C ASN A 136 -24.32 -12.43 11.21
N TYR A 137 -24.72 -11.39 10.49
CA TYR A 137 -25.08 -10.09 11.07
C TYR A 137 -26.41 -9.58 10.49
N PRO A 138 -27.36 -9.15 11.35
CA PRO A 138 -27.32 -9.22 12.82
C PRO A 138 -27.38 -10.66 13.35
N ASN A 139 -26.97 -10.88 14.61
CA ASN A 139 -27.20 -12.12 15.37
C ASN A 139 -27.28 -11.80 16.88
N PRO A 140 -28.44 -11.97 17.56
CA PRO A 140 -29.70 -12.49 17.03
C PRO A 140 -30.31 -11.65 15.88
N PHE A 141 -31.17 -12.25 15.06
CA PHE A 141 -31.79 -11.58 13.89
C PHE A 141 -33.31 -11.75 13.83
N ASN A 142 -34.00 -10.88 13.08
CA ASN A 142 -35.43 -10.95 12.79
C ASN A 142 -35.82 -10.18 11.49
N PRO A 143 -36.50 -10.80 10.50
CA PRO A 143 -36.41 -12.21 10.12
C PRO A 143 -35.16 -12.48 9.27
N THR A 144 -34.39 -11.44 8.93
CA THR A 144 -33.34 -11.50 7.92
C THR A 144 -31.96 -11.26 8.53
N THR A 145 -30.96 -12.01 8.07
CA THR A 145 -29.54 -11.84 8.41
C THR A 145 -28.67 -11.96 7.18
N THR A 146 -27.44 -11.46 7.27
CA THR A 146 -26.44 -11.55 6.21
C THR A 146 -25.32 -12.48 6.63
N ILE A 147 -24.96 -13.43 5.75
CA ILE A 147 -23.85 -14.35 5.92
C ILE A 147 -22.78 -13.98 4.89
N ASP A 148 -21.61 -13.60 5.38
CA ASP A 148 -20.44 -13.29 4.56
C ASP A 148 -19.45 -14.46 4.59
N TYR A 149 -18.83 -14.78 3.46
CA TYR A 149 -17.76 -15.77 3.37
C TYR A 149 -16.74 -15.39 2.30
N GLU A 150 -15.56 -15.99 2.37
CA GLU A 150 -14.43 -15.64 1.52
C GLU A 150 -13.83 -16.88 0.87
N LEU A 151 -13.46 -16.75 -0.41
CA LEU A 151 -12.84 -17.81 -1.21
C LEU A 151 -11.50 -17.30 -1.77
N PRO A 152 -10.36 -17.96 -1.49
CA PRO A 152 -9.06 -17.56 -2.01
C PRO A 152 -8.88 -17.92 -3.51
N VAL A 153 -9.74 -18.81 -4.03
CA VAL A 153 -9.71 -19.33 -5.41
C VAL A 153 -11.13 -19.67 -5.83
N GLU A 154 -11.37 -19.81 -7.15
CA GLU A 154 -12.65 -20.31 -7.66
C GLU A 154 -12.97 -21.68 -7.05
N SER A 155 -14.16 -21.82 -6.49
CA SER A 155 -14.56 -23.02 -5.74
C SER A 155 -16.02 -23.39 -6.01
N ASN A 156 -16.31 -24.70 -6.03
CA ASN A 156 -17.67 -25.22 -5.90
C ASN A 156 -18.13 -25.05 -4.46
N VAL A 157 -19.18 -24.25 -4.22
CA VAL A 157 -19.66 -23.86 -2.89
C VAL A 157 -21.06 -24.40 -2.63
N ILE A 158 -21.27 -24.90 -1.41
CA ILE A 158 -22.57 -25.26 -0.87
C ILE A 158 -22.74 -24.61 0.51
N LEU A 159 -23.73 -23.72 0.64
CA LEU A 159 -24.09 -23.10 1.92
C LEU A 159 -25.48 -23.61 2.35
N LYS A 160 -25.52 -24.38 3.43
CA LYS A 160 -26.75 -24.98 3.98
C LYS A 160 -27.06 -24.43 5.36
N VAL A 161 -28.34 -24.42 5.73
CA VAL A 161 -28.82 -24.06 7.06
C VAL A 161 -29.53 -25.25 7.68
N PHE A 162 -29.31 -25.47 8.98
CA PHE A 162 -29.87 -26.55 9.78
C PHE A 162 -30.56 -26.02 11.03
N ASP A 163 -31.67 -26.65 11.42
CA ASP A 163 -32.32 -26.38 12.71
C ASP A 163 -31.59 -27.05 13.89
N GLY A 164 -32.09 -26.86 15.12
CA GLY A 164 -31.49 -27.42 16.34
C GLY A 164 -31.42 -28.95 16.39
N SER A 165 -32.17 -29.66 15.53
CA SER A 165 -32.12 -31.12 15.39
C SER A 165 -31.10 -31.60 14.35
N GLY A 166 -30.45 -30.67 13.64
CA GLY A 166 -29.54 -30.97 12.53
C GLY A 166 -30.24 -31.23 11.20
N ARG A 167 -31.55 -30.99 11.12
CA ARG A 167 -32.30 -31.12 9.85
C ARG A 167 -32.05 -29.91 8.96
N GLN A 168 -31.72 -30.14 7.70
CA GLN A 168 -31.54 -29.07 6.72
C GLN A 168 -32.87 -28.35 6.48
N VAL A 169 -32.90 -27.04 6.72
CA VAL A 169 -34.10 -26.18 6.53
C VAL A 169 -33.97 -25.24 5.34
N ALA A 170 -32.75 -24.97 4.88
CA ALA A 170 -32.50 -24.18 3.67
C ALA A 170 -31.18 -24.55 3.00
N ARG A 171 -31.09 -24.31 1.69
CA ARG A 171 -29.84 -24.25 0.93
C ARG A 171 -29.75 -22.87 0.29
N LEU A 172 -28.78 -22.07 0.72
CA LEU A 172 -28.63 -20.68 0.33
C LEU A 172 -27.74 -20.51 -0.91
N VAL A 173 -26.75 -21.40 -1.08
CA VAL A 173 -25.83 -21.41 -2.23
C VAL A 173 -25.58 -22.85 -2.66
N SER A 174 -25.45 -23.07 -3.98
CA SER A 174 -25.10 -24.36 -4.59
C SER A 174 -24.51 -24.13 -5.99
N GLY A 175 -23.20 -24.10 -6.14
CA GLY A 175 -22.55 -23.97 -7.46
C GLY A 175 -21.13 -23.39 -7.42
N SER A 176 -20.50 -23.22 -8.58
CA SER A 176 -19.19 -22.56 -8.69
C SER A 176 -19.30 -21.07 -8.37
N GLN A 177 -18.33 -20.55 -7.62
CA GLN A 177 -18.20 -19.15 -7.24
C GLN A 177 -16.74 -18.72 -7.46
N SER A 178 -16.54 -17.54 -8.04
CA SER A 178 -15.21 -16.98 -8.25
C SER A 178 -14.47 -16.73 -6.94
N ALA A 179 -13.15 -16.60 -6.99
CA ALA A 179 -12.36 -16.07 -5.88
C ALA A 179 -12.90 -14.70 -5.43
N GLY A 180 -12.81 -14.41 -4.14
CA GLY A 180 -13.24 -13.15 -3.54
C GLY A 180 -14.21 -13.29 -2.37
N ASN A 181 -14.80 -12.16 -1.99
CA ASN A 181 -15.75 -12.05 -0.90
C ASN A 181 -17.17 -12.22 -1.43
N HIS A 182 -17.96 -13.01 -0.71
CA HIS A 182 -19.33 -13.35 -1.05
C HIS A 182 -20.27 -13.00 0.09
N ARG A 183 -21.46 -12.54 -0.27
CA ARG A 183 -22.50 -12.11 0.66
C ARG A 183 -23.82 -12.75 0.29
N VAL A 184 -24.46 -13.39 1.26
CA VAL A 184 -25.74 -14.06 1.06
C VAL A 184 -26.71 -13.63 2.15
N GLN A 185 -27.89 -13.18 1.73
CA GLN A 185 -28.97 -12.83 2.63
C GLN A 185 -29.81 -14.09 2.94
N TRP A 186 -30.13 -14.30 4.21
CA TRP A 186 -31.02 -15.37 4.66
C TRP A 186 -32.24 -14.80 5.37
N ASP A 187 -33.42 -15.05 4.81
CA ASP A 187 -34.72 -14.77 5.42
C ASP A 187 -35.29 -16.04 6.09
N ALA A 188 -35.50 -15.98 7.41
CA ALA A 188 -36.03 -17.04 8.23
C ALA A 188 -37.51 -16.85 8.61
N GLY A 189 -38.25 -15.92 7.99
CA GLY A 189 -39.60 -15.54 8.40
C GLY A 189 -40.62 -16.70 8.44
N ARG A 190 -40.38 -17.76 7.65
CA ARG A 190 -41.20 -18.98 7.61
C ARG A 190 -40.79 -20.06 8.62
N LEU A 191 -39.72 -19.84 9.38
CA LEU A 191 -39.19 -20.80 10.36
C LEU A 191 -39.63 -20.43 11.79
N ALA A 192 -39.42 -21.31 12.76
CA ALA A 192 -39.70 -21.02 14.18
C ALA A 192 -38.54 -20.25 14.82
N SER A 193 -38.81 -19.42 15.83
CA SER A 193 -37.74 -18.83 16.66
C SER A 193 -36.88 -19.94 17.28
N GLY A 194 -35.57 -19.72 17.37
CA GLY A 194 -34.67 -20.70 17.96
C GLY A 194 -33.24 -20.62 17.45
N ALA A 195 -32.46 -21.63 17.85
CA ALA A 195 -31.08 -21.79 17.42
C ALA A 195 -31.01 -22.54 16.08
N TYR A 196 -30.18 -22.01 15.18
CA TYR A 196 -29.86 -22.57 13.89
C TYR A 196 -28.35 -22.67 13.73
N SER A 197 -27.91 -23.46 12.75
CA SER A 197 -26.52 -23.47 12.29
C SER A 197 -26.48 -23.39 10.78
N TYR A 198 -25.41 -22.79 10.24
CA TYR A 198 -25.15 -22.78 8.81
C TYR A 198 -23.74 -23.30 8.55
N ARG A 199 -23.60 -24.05 7.46
CA ARG A 199 -22.36 -24.70 7.07
C ARG A 199 -22.00 -24.32 5.64
N LEU A 200 -20.77 -23.83 5.48
CA LEU A 200 -20.13 -23.64 4.19
C LEU A 200 -19.27 -24.86 3.90
N GLU A 201 -19.51 -25.50 2.76
CA GLU A 201 -18.68 -26.53 2.16
C GLU A 201 -18.13 -25.94 0.85
N SER A 202 -16.82 -25.97 0.64
CA SER A 202 -16.20 -25.53 -0.61
C SER A 202 -15.13 -26.49 -1.11
N THR A 203 -14.97 -26.58 -2.42
CA THR A 203 -13.94 -27.39 -3.09
C THR A 203 -13.34 -26.59 -4.23
N ASP A 204 -12.03 -26.42 -4.23
CA ASP A 204 -11.28 -25.74 -5.29
C ASP A 204 -11.52 -26.44 -6.64
N VAL A 205 -11.88 -25.65 -7.67
CA VAL A 205 -12.18 -26.17 -9.01
C VAL A 205 -10.94 -26.74 -9.70
N THR A 206 -9.77 -26.18 -9.41
CA THR A 206 -8.48 -26.57 -10.02
C THR A 206 -7.76 -27.67 -9.25
N ASN A 207 -7.96 -27.74 -7.93
CA ASN A 207 -7.40 -28.78 -7.07
C ASN A 207 -8.48 -29.39 -6.15
N PRO A 208 -9.22 -30.41 -6.61
CA PRO A 208 -10.32 -30.99 -5.83
C PRO A 208 -9.93 -31.59 -4.47
N ALA A 209 -8.64 -31.85 -4.21
CA ALA A 209 -8.16 -32.27 -2.90
C ALA A 209 -8.19 -31.13 -1.85
N ARG A 210 -8.25 -29.87 -2.31
CA ARG A 210 -8.37 -28.69 -1.45
C ARG A 210 -9.83 -28.39 -1.16
N THR A 211 -10.31 -28.92 -0.04
CA THR A 211 -11.67 -28.67 0.47
C THR A 211 -11.66 -27.82 1.74
N PHE A 212 -12.71 -27.05 1.95
CA PHE A 212 -12.94 -26.33 3.20
C PHE A 212 -14.36 -26.60 3.72
N THR A 213 -14.48 -26.72 5.05
CA THR A 213 -15.79 -26.83 5.71
C THR A 213 -15.77 -26.06 7.02
N GLN A 214 -16.73 -25.15 7.20
CA GLN A 214 -16.89 -24.42 8.45
C GLN A 214 -18.37 -24.30 8.80
N THR A 215 -18.70 -24.44 10.08
CA THR A 215 -20.06 -24.28 10.61
C THR A 215 -20.09 -23.16 11.64
N LYS A 216 -21.16 -22.36 11.63
CA LYS A 216 -21.43 -21.29 12.59
C LYS A 216 -22.87 -21.36 13.08
N ARG A 217 -23.15 -20.74 14.24
CA ARG A 217 -24.46 -20.75 14.89
C ARG A 217 -25.14 -19.39 14.74
N ALA A 218 -26.45 -19.41 14.55
CA ALA A 218 -27.32 -18.24 14.45
C ALA A 218 -28.51 -18.38 15.42
N VAL A 219 -29.01 -17.25 15.93
CA VAL A 219 -30.20 -17.20 16.78
C VAL A 219 -31.25 -16.35 16.09
N PHE A 220 -32.38 -16.96 15.75
CA PHE A 220 -33.54 -16.27 15.16
C PHE A 220 -34.59 -16.01 16.24
N LEU A 221 -35.08 -14.77 16.29
CA LEU A 221 -36.14 -14.34 17.20
C LEU A 221 -37.27 -13.71 16.37
N LYS A 222 -38.49 -14.21 16.50
CA LYS A 222 -39.71 -13.57 15.97
C LYS A 222 -40.24 -12.53 16.93
#